data_AF-A0A438MSS9-F1
#
_entry.id   AF-A0A438MSS9-F1
#
_cell.length_a   1.000
_cell.length_b   1.000
_cell.length_c   1.000
_cell.angle_alpha   90.00
_cell.angle_beta   90.00
_cell.angle_gamma   90.00
#
_symmetry.space_group_name_H-M   'P 1'
#
loop_
_entity.id
_entity.type
_entity.pdbx_description
1 polymer ?
#
loop_
_entity_poly.entity_id
_entity_poly.type
_entity_poly.pdbx_seq_one_letter_code
_entity_poly.pdbx_strand_id
1 'polypeptide(L)'
;MLAQRGPALSGVYKLLEHNPKTRCLVVLRQPRYPPTGHLSIVFTDIVKSTAIWETNTEAMVQAMQIHDTAIRTLMAMNQGYEVKQNGDGFMLAFPTATMAVQFCLDVQEQLLDEAWPKGILKLAHGKVSTDEQGHVLFRGLKLRISAHWGEPICAWNKVIHRMDYLGPMVNRAARFIEVTEAGQVVVSQDLVTQLQYELDVSHGFDSTHHTSTGAETVPTQLSLPKLRSDAVQDKLTHQQFEIRALGDHDFRGLKHPESLYFIVPRSLEGRVDHWHQVKHVSGVKGNIRSKGG
;
A
#
# COMPACT_ATOMS: atom_id res chain seq x y z
N MET A 1 -37.86 -7.00 4.06
CA MET A 1 -38.21 -5.79 4.86
C MET A 1 -37.84 -6.11 6.29
N LEU A 2 -36.91 -5.45 6.99
CA LEU A 2 -36.51 -4.05 7.00
C LEU A 2 -34.98 -3.91 7.07
N ALA A 3 -34.41 -3.06 6.23
CA ALA A 3 -33.06 -2.54 6.41
C ALA A 3 -33.11 -1.40 7.45
N GLN A 4 -32.46 -1.57 8.59
CA GLN A 4 -32.30 -0.49 9.57
C GLN A 4 -31.25 0.50 9.06
N ARG A 5 -31.72 1.70 8.69
CA ARG A 5 -30.88 2.85 8.34
C ARG A 5 -30.16 3.34 9.60
N GLY A 6 -28.83 3.42 9.54
CA GLY A 6 -28.02 4.12 10.54
C GLY A 6 -28.32 5.63 10.55
N PRO A 7 -28.03 6.35 11.66
CA PRO A 7 -28.45 7.73 11.84
C PRO A 7 -27.68 8.67 10.91
N ALA A 8 -28.42 9.58 10.26
CA ALA A 8 -27.87 10.68 9.48
C ALA A 8 -27.30 11.74 10.44
N LEU A 9 -25.98 11.97 10.40
CA LEU A 9 -25.34 13.09 11.09
C LEU A 9 -25.23 14.27 10.12
N SER A 10 -26.09 15.26 10.37
CA SER A 10 -26.14 16.57 9.72
C SER A 10 -25.20 17.55 10.43
N GLY A 11 -24.34 18.25 9.68
CA GLY A 11 -23.59 19.45 10.09
C GLY A 11 -22.06 19.24 10.11
N VAL A 12 -21.19 20.19 9.75
CA VAL A 12 -21.29 21.60 9.33
C VAL A 12 -20.04 21.88 8.49
N TYR A 13 -20.17 22.42 7.28
CA TYR A 13 -19.05 22.77 6.40
C TYR A 13 -18.46 24.13 6.79
N LYS A 14 -17.13 24.27 6.81
CA LYS A 14 -16.45 25.57 6.87
C LYS A 14 -15.22 25.53 5.95
N LEU A 15 -15.20 26.37 4.92
CA LEU A 15 -14.03 26.61 4.07
C LEU A 15 -12.99 27.40 4.88
N LEU A 16 -11.72 26.99 4.85
CA LEU A 16 -10.61 27.90 5.15
C LEU A 16 -9.38 27.62 4.25
N GLU A 17 -9.02 28.73 3.59
CA GLU A 17 -7.85 29.22 2.84
C GLU A 17 -6.61 28.37 2.50
N HIS A 18 -6.13 28.64 1.28
CA HIS A 18 -5.00 28.06 0.55
C HIS A 18 -3.67 28.69 1.03
N ASN A 19 -2.71 27.88 1.48
CA ASN A 19 -1.31 28.29 1.63
C ASN A 19 -0.44 27.54 0.59
N PRO A 20 0.23 28.24 -0.36
CA PRO A 20 0.94 27.61 -1.46
C PRO A 20 2.27 26.94 -1.08
N LYS A 21 2.73 26.98 0.18
CA LYS A 21 4.01 26.39 0.62
C LYS A 21 3.89 25.17 1.53
N THR A 22 2.70 24.88 2.02
CA THR A 22 2.39 23.69 2.81
C THR A 22 1.18 23.06 2.16
N ARG A 23 1.36 21.92 1.47
CA ARG A 23 0.26 21.03 1.06
C ARG A 23 -0.37 20.36 2.30
N CYS A 24 -0.73 21.15 3.32
CA CYS A 24 -1.53 20.70 4.44
C CYS A 24 -2.99 20.91 4.03
N LEU A 25 -3.50 20.01 3.20
CA LEU A 25 -4.94 19.82 3.11
C LEU A 25 -5.37 19.37 4.51
N VAL A 26 -6.07 20.23 5.24
CA VAL A 26 -6.84 19.80 6.41
C VAL A 26 -7.88 18.81 5.86
N VAL A 27 -7.53 17.53 5.87
CA VAL A 27 -8.49 16.48 5.52
C VAL A 27 -9.52 16.51 6.63
N LEU A 28 -10.67 17.09 6.33
CA LEU A 28 -11.81 17.09 7.24
C LEU A 28 -12.02 15.66 7.71
N ARG A 29 -12.05 15.46 9.04
CA ARG A 29 -12.35 14.19 9.72
C ARG A 29 -13.80 13.76 9.43
N GLN A 30 -14.09 13.44 8.18
CA GLN A 30 -15.30 12.71 7.82
C GLN A 30 -15.11 11.29 8.34
N PRO A 31 -16.02 10.76 9.18
CA PRO A 31 -15.99 9.33 9.51
C PRO A 31 -16.18 8.56 8.21
N ARG A 32 -15.12 7.86 7.79
CA ARG A 32 -15.20 7.07 6.56
C ARG A 32 -15.91 5.78 6.83
N TYR A 33 -16.91 5.53 6.02
CA TYR A 33 -17.60 4.26 6.04
C TYR A 33 -16.61 3.15 5.66
N PRO A 34 -16.55 2.07 6.45
CA PRO A 34 -15.69 0.94 6.12
C PRO A 34 -16.14 0.33 4.78
N PRO A 35 -15.22 0.09 3.82
CA PRO A 35 -15.57 -0.57 2.57
C PRO A 35 -16.10 -1.99 2.81
N THR A 36 -16.98 -2.47 1.93
CA THR A 36 -17.54 -3.82 1.95
C THR A 36 -17.48 -4.45 0.57
N GLY A 37 -17.66 -5.76 0.48
CA GLY A 37 -17.49 -6.51 -0.78
C GLY A 37 -16.01 -6.69 -1.10
N HIS A 38 -15.67 -6.67 -2.39
CA HIS A 38 -14.28 -6.76 -2.82
C HIS A 38 -13.53 -5.46 -2.50
N LEU A 39 -12.36 -5.59 -1.90
CA LEU A 39 -11.54 -4.47 -1.46
C LEU A 39 -10.06 -4.86 -1.40
N SER A 40 -9.19 -3.86 -1.29
CA SER A 40 -7.76 -4.03 -1.05
C SER A 40 -7.47 -3.98 0.44
N ILE A 41 -6.76 -4.98 0.97
CA ILE A 41 -6.14 -4.92 2.30
C ILE A 41 -4.67 -4.58 2.13
N VAL A 42 -4.21 -3.57 2.89
CA VAL A 42 -2.81 -3.13 2.94
C VAL A 42 -2.27 -3.33 4.36
N PHE A 43 -1.10 -3.94 4.47
CA PHE A 43 -0.32 -3.98 5.69
C PHE A 43 0.93 -3.13 5.53
N THR A 44 1.27 -2.38 6.57
CA THR A 44 2.54 -1.65 6.67
C THR A 44 3.30 -2.13 7.89
N ASP A 45 4.62 -2.05 7.88
CA ASP A 45 5.49 -2.45 8.99
C ASP A 45 6.81 -1.67 8.93
N ILE A 46 7.37 -1.28 10.08
CA ILE A 46 8.61 -0.52 10.14
C ILE A 46 9.80 -1.48 10.21
N VAL A 47 10.68 -1.39 9.22
CA VAL A 47 11.84 -2.27 9.13
C VAL A 47 12.81 -1.97 10.28
N LYS A 48 13.16 -3.02 11.04
CA LYS A 48 14.09 -2.98 12.18
C LYS A 48 13.63 -2.06 13.32
N SER A 49 12.32 -1.87 13.50
CA SER A 49 11.76 -1.05 14.59
C SER A 49 12.24 -1.47 15.98
N THR A 50 12.29 -2.77 16.30
CA THR A 50 12.79 -3.26 17.60
C THR A 50 14.21 -2.78 17.89
N ALA A 51 15.12 -2.86 16.92
CA ALA A 51 16.49 -2.38 17.08
C ALA A 51 16.55 -0.86 17.29
N ILE A 52 15.67 -0.10 16.63
CA ILE A 52 15.57 1.35 16.82
C ILE A 52 15.04 1.68 18.23
N TRP A 53 14.02 0.96 18.70
CA TRP A 53 13.45 1.09 20.05
C TRP A 53 14.50 0.85 21.14
N GLU A 54 15.31 -0.19 20.99
CA GLU A 54 16.39 -0.56 21.93
C GLU A 54 17.54 0.45 21.91
N THR A 55 17.84 1.04 20.75
CA THR A 55 18.99 1.96 20.62
C THR A 55 18.64 3.38 21.04
N ASN A 56 17.44 3.87 20.71
CA ASN A 56 17.02 5.24 21.04
C ASN A 56 15.50 5.36 21.17
N THR A 57 15.00 4.95 22.32
CA THR A 57 13.56 4.97 22.65
C THR A 57 12.95 6.37 22.52
N GLU A 58 13.62 7.42 23.01
CA GLU A 58 13.08 8.78 22.97
C GLU A 58 12.88 9.28 21.54
N ALA A 59 13.87 9.07 20.66
CA ALA A 59 13.75 9.43 19.26
C ALA A 59 12.68 8.58 18.55
N MET A 60 12.55 7.29 18.91
CA MET A 60 11.56 6.40 18.33
C MET A 60 10.13 6.81 18.70
N VAL A 61 9.86 7.24 19.93
CA VAL A 61 8.54 7.77 20.33
C VAL A 61 8.11 8.95 19.45
N GLN A 62 9.02 9.91 19.23
CA GLN A 62 8.74 11.07 18.39
C GLN A 62 8.56 10.66 16.92
N ALA A 63 9.38 9.72 16.44
CA ALA A 63 9.28 9.23 15.07
C ALA A 63 7.99 8.45 14.81
N MET A 64 7.51 7.65 15.78
CA MET A 64 6.22 6.97 15.69
C MET A 64 5.06 7.97 15.52
N GLN A 65 5.08 9.13 16.20
CA GLN A 65 4.04 10.14 16.02
C GLN A 65 4.02 10.73 14.61
N ILE A 66 5.19 10.96 14.02
CA ILE A 66 5.34 11.47 12.65
C ILE A 66 4.85 10.41 11.66
N HIS A 67 5.32 9.17 11.81
CA HIS A 67 4.89 8.02 11.02
C HIS A 67 3.36 7.85 11.03
N ASP A 68 2.78 7.80 12.22
CA ASP A 68 1.35 7.59 12.42
C ASP A 68 0.51 8.70 11.80
N THR A 69 0.99 9.95 11.89
CA THR A 69 0.35 11.11 11.26
C THR A 69 0.41 11.02 9.75
N ALA A 70 1.58 10.67 9.19
CA ALA A 70 1.79 10.54 7.75
C ALA A 70 0.89 9.43 7.18
N ILE A 71 0.89 8.23 7.77
CA ILE A 71 0.06 7.10 7.33
C ILE A 71 -1.43 7.47 7.37
N ARG A 72 -1.92 8.04 8.47
CA ARG A 72 -3.33 8.42 8.58
C ARG A 72 -3.72 9.51 7.58
N THR A 73 -2.83 10.47 7.33
CA THR A 73 -3.07 11.56 6.36
C THR A 73 -3.13 11.02 4.94
N LEU A 74 -2.18 10.18 4.54
CA LEU A 74 -2.14 9.61 3.19
C LEU A 74 -3.24 8.59 2.96
N MET A 75 -3.54 7.74 3.95
CA MET A 75 -4.71 6.87 3.92
C MET A 75 -5.97 7.72 3.74
N ALA A 76 -6.04 8.86 4.43
CA ALA A 76 -7.11 9.81 4.24
C ALA A 76 -7.12 10.31 2.77
N MET A 77 -6.06 10.87 2.24
CA MET A 77 -6.04 11.37 0.86
C MET A 77 -6.45 10.32 -0.19
N ASN A 78 -6.14 9.06 0.06
CA ASN A 78 -6.43 7.92 -0.83
C ASN A 78 -7.73 7.16 -0.51
N GLN A 79 -8.69 7.79 0.16
CA GLN A 79 -10.01 7.20 0.44
C GLN A 79 -9.98 5.87 1.21
N GLY A 80 -8.89 5.58 1.94
CA GLY A 80 -8.75 4.39 2.76
C GLY A 80 -9.43 4.47 4.12
N TYR A 81 -9.49 3.31 4.78
CA TYR A 81 -10.06 3.08 6.10
C TYR A 81 -9.03 2.40 7.02
N GLU A 82 -8.83 2.97 8.22
CA GLU A 82 -7.96 2.40 9.25
C GLU A 82 -8.73 1.30 9.99
N VAL A 83 -8.32 0.04 9.76
CA VAL A 83 -8.88 -1.14 10.44
C VAL A 83 -8.35 -1.16 11.86
N LYS A 84 -7.02 -1.23 11.98
CA LYS A 84 -6.29 -1.27 13.25
C LYS A 84 -4.81 -0.97 13.05
N GLN A 85 -4.17 -0.56 14.13
CA GLN A 85 -2.72 -0.44 14.24
C GLN A 85 -2.20 -1.60 15.11
N ASN A 86 -1.19 -2.31 14.62
CA ASN A 86 -0.59 -3.46 15.27
C ASN A 86 0.89 -3.14 15.54
N GLY A 87 1.18 -2.59 16.72
CA GLY A 87 2.53 -2.17 17.08
C GLY A 87 2.97 -0.96 16.23
N ASP A 88 3.99 -1.18 15.41
CA ASP A 88 4.58 -0.21 14.48
C ASP A 88 3.97 -0.26 13.06
N GLY A 89 3.08 -1.21 12.80
CA GLY A 89 2.41 -1.39 11.52
C GLY A 89 0.92 -1.04 11.53
N PHE A 90 0.36 -0.80 10.35
CA PHE A 90 -1.06 -0.58 10.13
C PHE A 90 -1.69 -1.68 9.26
N MET A 91 -2.93 -2.04 9.58
CA MET A 91 -3.86 -2.73 8.68
C MET A 91 -4.88 -1.71 8.16
N LEU A 92 -4.92 -1.54 6.85
CA LEU A 92 -5.75 -0.56 6.15
C LEU A 92 -6.60 -1.26 5.09
N ALA A 93 -7.78 -0.71 4.81
CA ALA A 93 -8.68 -1.19 3.75
C ALA A 93 -8.96 -0.08 2.74
N PHE A 94 -8.92 -0.39 1.45
CA PHE A 94 -9.21 0.55 0.36
C PHE A 94 -10.27 -0.02 -0.58
N PRO A 95 -11.23 0.79 -1.06
CA PRO A 95 -12.30 0.32 -1.94
C PRO A 95 -11.83 -0.24 -3.29
N THR A 96 -10.66 0.18 -3.78
CA THR A 96 -10.13 -0.22 -5.10
C THR A 96 -8.65 -0.62 -5.03
N ALA A 97 -8.17 -1.34 -6.05
CA ALA A 97 -6.74 -1.64 -6.19
C ALA A 97 -5.93 -0.36 -6.46
N THR A 98 -6.46 0.53 -7.30
CA THR A 98 -5.85 1.83 -7.63
C THR A 98 -5.58 2.68 -6.41
N MET A 99 -6.57 2.84 -5.52
CA MET A 99 -6.44 3.65 -4.31
C MET A 99 -5.40 3.07 -3.33
N ALA A 100 -5.34 1.74 -3.20
CA ALA A 100 -4.34 1.08 -2.39
C ALA A 100 -2.92 1.29 -2.96
N VAL A 101 -2.74 1.12 -4.27
CA VAL A 101 -1.45 1.33 -4.93
C VAL A 101 -1.02 2.78 -4.78
N GLN A 102 -1.90 3.75 -5.04
CA GLN A 102 -1.59 5.16 -4.87
C GLN A 102 -1.15 5.47 -3.44
N PHE A 103 -1.88 4.99 -2.43
CA PHE A 103 -1.47 5.12 -1.03
C PHE A 103 -0.05 4.57 -0.78
N CYS A 104 0.26 3.39 -1.31
CA CYS A 104 1.57 2.77 -1.12
C CYS A 104 2.69 3.62 -1.75
N LEU A 105 2.46 4.18 -2.94
CA LEU A 105 3.41 5.06 -3.62
C LEU A 105 3.63 6.36 -2.81
N ASP A 106 2.53 7.02 -2.42
CA ASP A 106 2.58 8.25 -1.61
C ASP A 106 3.36 8.06 -0.32
N VAL A 107 3.17 6.93 0.36
CA VAL A 107 3.90 6.63 1.60
C VAL A 107 5.40 6.54 1.31
N GLN A 108 5.81 5.85 0.25
CA GLN A 108 7.23 5.65 -0.03
C GLN A 108 7.97 6.94 -0.38
N GLU A 109 7.29 7.90 -1.01
CA GLU A 109 7.83 9.24 -1.28
C GLU A 109 7.75 10.15 -0.05
N GLN A 110 6.59 10.27 0.59
CA GLN A 110 6.36 11.20 1.71
C GLN A 110 7.32 10.97 2.88
N LEU A 111 7.69 9.72 3.16
CA LEU A 111 8.64 9.41 4.25
C LEU A 111 10.01 10.07 4.06
N LEU A 112 10.42 10.42 2.83
CA LEU A 112 11.67 11.13 2.59
C LEU A 112 11.64 12.58 3.08
N ASP A 113 10.47 13.20 3.05
CA ASP A 113 10.26 14.61 3.36
C ASP A 113 9.91 14.86 4.82
N GLU A 114 9.56 13.82 5.57
CA GLU A 114 9.17 13.94 6.97
C GLU A 114 10.27 14.53 7.86
N ALA A 115 9.87 15.32 8.87
CA ALA A 115 10.78 16.01 9.77
C ALA A 115 11.32 15.06 10.87
N TRP A 116 11.99 13.98 10.47
CA TRP A 116 12.47 12.95 11.39
C TRP A 116 13.39 13.50 12.50
N PRO A 117 13.25 13.00 13.74
CA PRO A 117 14.11 13.41 14.84
C PRO A 117 15.58 13.13 14.51
N LYS A 118 16.48 14.05 14.90
CA LYS A 118 17.94 13.88 14.69
C LYS A 118 18.45 12.56 15.27
N GLY A 119 17.84 12.07 16.36
CA GLY A 119 18.15 10.78 16.95
C GLY A 119 17.97 9.62 15.96
N ILE A 120 16.87 9.61 15.19
CA ILE A 120 16.63 8.60 14.14
C ILE A 120 17.64 8.74 13.00
N LEU A 121 17.87 9.96 12.51
CA LEU A 121 18.76 10.21 11.37
C LEU A 121 20.23 9.84 11.64
N LYS A 122 20.62 9.70 12.91
CA LYS A 122 21.96 9.24 13.32
C LYS A 122 22.09 7.71 13.41
N LEU A 123 20.98 6.97 13.45
CA LEU A 123 20.99 5.51 13.56
C LEU A 123 21.32 4.87 12.22
N ALA A 124 21.94 3.68 12.27
CA ALA A 124 22.27 2.90 11.06
C ALA A 124 21.04 2.63 10.17
N HIS A 125 19.88 2.40 10.77
CA HIS A 125 18.63 2.11 10.07
C HIS A 125 17.81 3.37 9.71
N GLY A 126 18.17 4.55 10.23
CA GLY A 126 17.45 5.81 9.99
C GLY A 126 18.25 6.87 9.22
N LYS A 127 19.55 6.66 9.01
CA LYS A 127 20.41 7.59 8.26
C LYS A 127 19.98 7.71 6.80
N VAL A 128 20.32 8.84 6.21
CA VAL A 128 20.15 9.08 4.77
C VAL A 128 21.05 8.10 4.00
N SER A 129 20.49 7.46 2.99
CA SER A 129 21.24 6.67 2.01
C SER A 129 20.93 7.15 0.61
N THR A 130 21.94 7.16 -0.25
CA THR A 130 21.85 7.60 -1.65
C THR A 130 22.27 6.49 -2.61
N ASP A 131 21.93 6.64 -3.88
CA ASP A 131 22.54 5.87 -4.97
C ASP A 131 23.93 6.42 -5.32
N GLU A 132 24.56 5.86 -6.36
CA GLU A 132 25.88 6.27 -6.87
C GLU A 132 25.86 7.68 -7.46
N GLN A 133 24.69 8.15 -7.91
CA GLN A 133 24.45 9.45 -8.50
C GLN A 133 24.12 10.52 -7.45
N GLY A 134 23.96 10.14 -6.18
CA GLY A 134 23.68 11.02 -5.06
C GLY A 134 22.18 11.27 -4.81
N HIS A 135 21.28 10.59 -5.51
CA HIS A 135 19.84 10.69 -5.24
C HIS A 135 19.49 9.98 -3.94
N VAL A 136 18.62 10.58 -3.12
CA VAL A 136 18.21 10.03 -1.84
C VAL A 136 17.29 8.84 -2.04
N LEU A 137 17.71 7.66 -1.57
CA LEU A 137 16.93 6.44 -1.59
C LEU A 137 16.11 6.26 -0.31
N PHE A 138 16.69 6.56 0.85
CA PHE A 138 16.02 6.44 2.14
C PHE A 138 16.45 7.57 3.07
N ARG A 139 15.53 7.98 3.96
CA ARG A 139 15.77 8.95 5.03
C ARG A 139 14.76 8.70 6.15
N GLY A 140 15.23 8.50 7.38
CA GLY A 140 14.38 8.22 8.53
C GLY A 140 13.85 6.78 8.58
N LEU A 141 12.66 6.59 9.14
CA LEU A 141 12.06 5.26 9.27
C LEU A 141 11.76 4.68 7.88
N LYS A 142 12.07 3.40 7.70
CA LYS A 142 11.84 2.68 6.45
C LYS A 142 10.66 1.75 6.61
N LEU A 143 9.68 1.87 5.72
CA LEU A 143 8.51 1.00 5.72
C LEU A 143 8.62 -0.07 4.65
N ARG A 144 8.11 -1.25 4.98
CA ARG A 144 7.73 -2.29 4.02
C ARG A 144 6.22 -2.36 3.97
N ILE A 145 5.66 -2.58 2.78
CA ILE A 145 4.21 -2.56 2.55
C ILE A 145 3.82 -3.81 1.77
N SER A 146 2.71 -4.45 2.16
CA SER A 146 2.09 -5.50 1.37
C SER A 146 0.63 -5.20 1.09
N ALA A 147 0.13 -5.62 -0.08
CA ALA A 147 -1.28 -5.45 -0.43
C ALA A 147 -1.86 -6.66 -1.18
N HIS A 148 -3.14 -6.92 -0.96
CA HIS A 148 -3.89 -7.99 -1.61
C HIS A 148 -5.33 -7.55 -1.87
N TRP A 149 -5.90 -8.03 -2.99
CA TRP A 149 -7.28 -7.78 -3.38
C TRP A 149 -8.14 -9.02 -3.15
N GLY A 150 -9.35 -8.85 -2.64
CA GLY A 150 -10.32 -9.93 -2.51
C GLY A 150 -11.51 -9.54 -1.65
N GLU A 151 -12.31 -10.54 -1.28
CA GLU A 151 -13.51 -10.33 -0.46
C GLU A 151 -13.27 -10.86 0.99
N PRO A 152 -13.19 -9.96 1.99
CA PRO A 152 -13.07 -10.35 3.39
C PRO A 152 -14.43 -10.61 4.05
N ILE A 153 -14.39 -11.29 5.19
CA ILE A 153 -15.51 -11.33 6.12
C ILE A 153 -15.51 -10.02 6.91
N CYS A 154 -16.55 -9.20 6.71
CA CYS A 154 -16.73 -7.93 7.42
C CYS A 154 -17.30 -8.19 8.82
N ALA A 155 -16.57 -7.81 9.87
CA ALA A 155 -16.97 -8.00 11.27
C ALA A 155 -16.98 -6.66 12.02
N TRP A 156 -18.16 -6.15 12.35
CA TRP A 156 -18.26 -4.91 13.12
C TRP A 156 -17.90 -5.13 14.60
N ASN A 157 -16.88 -4.44 15.08
CA ASN A 157 -16.50 -4.43 16.49
C ASN A 157 -17.29 -3.36 17.24
N LYS A 158 -18.20 -3.81 18.13
CA LYS A 158 -19.08 -2.94 18.92
C LYS A 158 -18.36 -2.13 20.00
N VAL A 159 -17.18 -2.55 20.44
CA VAL A 159 -16.44 -1.90 21.55
C VAL A 159 -15.65 -0.70 21.03
N ILE A 160 -14.90 -0.90 19.96
CA ILE A 160 -14.05 0.16 19.37
C ILE A 160 -14.75 0.92 18.23
N HIS A 161 -16.00 0.56 17.90
CA HIS A 161 -16.80 1.13 16.82
C HIS A 161 -16.05 1.18 15.48
N ARG A 162 -15.39 0.08 15.13
CA ARG A 162 -14.66 -0.10 13.87
C ARG A 162 -15.01 -1.43 13.21
N MET A 163 -14.92 -1.47 11.89
CA MET A 163 -14.96 -2.70 11.12
C MET A 163 -13.62 -3.40 11.24
N ASP A 164 -13.64 -4.69 11.57
CA ASP A 164 -12.53 -5.59 11.35
C ASP A 164 -12.78 -6.43 10.09
N TYR A 165 -11.71 -6.88 9.47
CA TYR A 165 -11.77 -7.75 8.30
C TYR A 165 -11.09 -9.06 8.63
N LEU A 166 -11.75 -10.16 8.33
CA LEU A 166 -11.30 -11.50 8.67
C LEU A 166 -11.29 -12.41 7.44
N GLY A 167 -10.63 -13.56 7.58
CA GLY A 167 -10.68 -14.65 6.62
C GLY A 167 -9.40 -14.81 5.79
N PRO A 168 -9.41 -15.77 4.85
CA PRO A 168 -8.21 -16.17 4.12
C PRO A 168 -7.53 -15.02 3.37
N MET A 169 -8.27 -14.08 2.80
CA MET A 169 -7.69 -12.97 2.05
C MET A 169 -6.86 -12.03 2.94
N VAL A 170 -7.32 -11.75 4.17
CA VAL A 170 -6.59 -10.91 5.13
C VAL A 170 -5.31 -11.63 5.56
N ASN A 171 -5.40 -12.94 5.80
CA ASN A 171 -4.26 -13.75 6.17
C ASN A 171 -3.19 -13.77 5.07
N ARG A 172 -3.58 -13.82 3.78
CA ARG A 172 -2.64 -13.70 2.66
C ARG A 172 -1.90 -12.37 2.67
N ALA A 173 -2.64 -11.26 2.73
CA ALA A 173 -2.07 -9.92 2.78
C ALA A 173 -1.05 -9.77 3.92
N ALA A 174 -1.38 -10.29 5.10
CA ALA A 174 -0.52 -10.28 6.27
C ALA A 174 0.75 -11.14 6.10
N ARG A 175 0.72 -12.20 5.28
CA ARG A 175 1.90 -13.04 5.02
C ARG A 175 2.85 -12.42 4.02
N PHE A 176 2.34 -11.67 3.05
CA PHE A 176 3.18 -11.05 2.02
C PHE A 176 4.20 -10.05 2.60
N ILE A 177 3.88 -9.42 3.74
CA ILE A 177 4.82 -8.52 4.44
C ILE A 177 6.12 -9.24 4.87
N GLU A 178 6.07 -10.57 5.09
CA GLU A 178 7.21 -11.38 5.56
C GLU A 178 8.33 -11.48 4.52
N VAL A 179 7.99 -11.32 3.23
CA VAL A 179 8.94 -11.35 2.11
C VAL A 179 9.19 -9.95 1.52
N THR A 180 8.67 -8.91 2.17
CA THR A 180 8.83 -7.52 1.73
C THR A 180 10.06 -6.88 2.38
N GLU A 181 10.92 -6.29 1.55
CA GLU A 181 12.10 -5.54 1.98
C GLU A 181 11.81 -4.06 2.25
N ALA A 182 12.77 -3.37 2.87
CA ALA A 182 12.67 -1.94 3.15
C ALA A 182 12.40 -1.12 1.89
N GLY A 183 11.37 -0.27 1.93
CA GLY A 183 10.96 0.58 0.83
C GLY A 183 10.17 -0.12 -0.27
N GLN A 184 9.93 -1.43 -0.14
CA GLN A 184 9.25 -2.23 -1.15
C GLN A 184 7.75 -2.28 -0.88
N VAL A 185 6.97 -2.26 -1.98
CA VAL A 185 5.52 -2.51 -1.95
C VAL A 185 5.28 -3.83 -2.65
N VAL A 186 4.95 -4.89 -1.90
CA VAL A 186 4.69 -6.21 -2.46
C VAL A 186 3.19 -6.43 -2.63
N VAL A 187 2.78 -6.86 -3.82
CA VAL A 187 1.37 -7.07 -4.16
C VAL A 187 1.14 -8.44 -4.77
N SER A 188 -0.01 -9.04 -4.47
CA SER A 188 -0.45 -10.30 -5.09
C SER A 188 -0.86 -10.15 -6.55
N GLN A 189 -0.80 -11.24 -7.32
CA GLN A 189 -1.38 -11.31 -8.66
C GLN A 189 -2.84 -10.86 -8.72
N ASP A 190 -3.67 -11.18 -7.72
CA ASP A 190 -5.09 -10.78 -7.69
C ASP A 190 -5.23 -9.26 -7.69
N LEU A 191 -4.39 -8.56 -6.91
CA LEU A 191 -4.37 -7.09 -6.88
C LEU A 191 -3.90 -6.52 -8.22
N VAL A 192 -2.85 -7.09 -8.82
CA VAL A 192 -2.35 -6.61 -10.12
C VAL A 192 -3.39 -6.83 -11.23
N THR A 193 -4.09 -7.97 -11.20
CA THR A 193 -5.17 -8.29 -12.15
C THR A 193 -6.33 -7.33 -11.97
N GLN A 194 -6.72 -7.04 -10.74
CA GLN A 194 -7.74 -6.03 -10.46
C GLN A 194 -7.31 -4.63 -10.91
N LEU A 195 -6.05 -4.24 -10.69
CA LEU A 195 -5.52 -2.97 -11.14
C LEU A 195 -5.62 -2.84 -12.67
N GLN A 196 -5.29 -3.90 -13.40
CA GLN A 196 -5.48 -3.95 -14.87
C GLN A 196 -6.96 -3.87 -15.27
N TYR A 197 -7.85 -4.53 -14.53
CA TYR A 197 -9.28 -4.45 -14.78
C TYR A 197 -9.82 -3.03 -14.57
N GLU A 198 -9.44 -2.36 -13.48
CA GLU A 198 -9.83 -0.97 -13.19
C GLU A 198 -9.37 -0.01 -14.30
N LEU A 199 -8.19 -0.25 -14.88
CA LEU A 199 -7.71 0.44 -16.07
C LEU A 199 -8.58 0.16 -17.30
N ASP A 200 -8.84 -1.10 -17.61
CA ASP A 200 -9.61 -1.51 -18.78
C ASP A 200 -11.01 -0.89 -18.77
N VAL A 201 -11.66 -0.87 -17.60
CA VAL A 201 -12.98 -0.24 -17.41
C VAL A 201 -12.91 1.28 -17.58
N SER A 202 -11.87 1.93 -17.05
CA SER A 202 -11.67 3.38 -17.19
C SER A 202 -11.45 3.79 -18.65
N HIS A 203 -10.89 2.91 -19.48
CA HIS A 203 -10.71 3.11 -20.93
C HIS A 203 -11.95 2.78 -21.77
N GLY A 204 -12.80 1.85 -21.32
CA GLY A 204 -13.99 1.42 -22.05
C GLY A 204 -15.09 2.49 -22.17
N PHE A 205 -15.04 3.55 -21.36
CA PHE A 205 -16.03 4.64 -21.42
C PHE A 205 -15.79 5.65 -22.55
N ASP A 206 -14.61 5.65 -23.18
CA ASP A 206 -14.27 6.54 -24.32
C ASP A 206 -14.71 5.98 -25.70
N SER A 207 -15.26 4.76 -25.77
CA SER A 207 -15.77 4.17 -27.01
C SER A 207 -17.31 4.15 -27.02
N THR A 208 -17.90 5.23 -27.50
CA THR A 208 -19.32 5.25 -27.88
C THR A 208 -19.54 4.40 -29.14
N HIS A 209 -19.99 3.16 -28.94
CA HIS A 209 -20.93 2.49 -29.85
C HIS A 209 -21.73 1.42 -29.10
N HIS A 210 -23.05 1.62 -29.01
CA HIS A 210 -24.02 0.70 -28.44
C HIS A 210 -24.14 -0.60 -29.25
N THR A 211 -24.17 -1.77 -28.61
CA THR A 211 -25.35 -2.66 -28.54
C THR A 211 -25.13 -3.86 -27.60
N SER A 212 -26.24 -4.28 -26.99
CA SER A 212 -26.49 -5.38 -26.05
C SER A 212 -25.78 -6.72 -26.29
N THR A 213 -25.26 -7.35 -25.23
CA THR A 213 -25.75 -8.63 -24.65
C THR A 213 -24.80 -9.07 -23.52
N GLY A 214 -25.37 -9.69 -22.48
CA GLY A 214 -24.62 -10.17 -21.31
C GLY A 214 -23.62 -11.26 -21.67
N ALA A 215 -22.40 -10.85 -21.99
CA ALA A 215 -21.23 -11.70 -22.05
C ALA A 215 -20.39 -11.43 -20.82
N GLU A 216 -20.20 -12.46 -20.00
CA GLU A 216 -19.15 -12.50 -18.97
C GLU A 216 -17.85 -12.05 -19.62
N THR A 217 -17.34 -10.88 -19.21
CA THR A 217 -16.05 -10.37 -19.66
C THR A 217 -14.97 -11.36 -19.23
N VAL A 218 -14.48 -12.14 -20.19
CA VAL A 218 -13.32 -13.02 -20.01
C VAL A 218 -12.19 -12.20 -19.40
N PRO A 219 -11.55 -12.64 -18.29
CA PRO A 219 -10.45 -11.89 -17.69
C PRO A 219 -9.33 -11.73 -18.72
N THR A 220 -9.04 -10.49 -19.11
CA THR A 220 -7.88 -10.15 -19.95
C THR A 220 -6.63 -10.73 -19.29
N GLN A 221 -5.84 -11.51 -20.02
CA GLN A 221 -4.56 -12.04 -19.53
C GLN A 221 -3.70 -10.89 -18.94
N LEU A 222 -3.10 -11.13 -17.77
CA LEU A 222 -2.27 -10.14 -17.09
C LEU A 222 -1.13 -9.66 -18.00
N SER A 223 -1.02 -8.35 -18.20
CA SER A 223 -0.06 -7.68 -19.08
C SER A 223 0.70 -6.60 -18.31
N LEU A 224 1.86 -6.98 -17.76
CA LEU A 224 2.77 -6.02 -17.13
C LEU A 224 3.22 -4.89 -18.06
N PRO A 225 3.51 -5.11 -19.37
CA PRO A 225 3.86 -4.01 -20.26
C PRO A 225 2.78 -2.92 -20.34
N LYS A 226 1.49 -3.30 -20.26
CA LYS A 226 0.39 -2.34 -20.21
C LYS A 226 0.41 -1.51 -18.93
N LEU A 227 0.62 -2.17 -17.79
CA LEU A 227 0.72 -1.52 -16.48
C LEU A 227 1.96 -0.61 -16.34
N ARG A 228 3.01 -0.82 -17.15
CA ARG A 228 4.22 0.00 -17.18
C ARG A 228 4.15 1.20 -18.14
N SER A 229 3.08 1.31 -18.92
CA SER A 229 2.94 2.41 -19.89
C SER A 229 2.65 3.73 -19.16
N ASP A 230 3.46 4.75 -19.40
CA ASP A 230 3.30 6.08 -18.80
C ASP A 230 1.89 6.66 -19.05
N ALA A 231 1.42 6.59 -20.30
CA ALA A 231 0.09 7.08 -20.67
C ALA A 231 -1.06 6.35 -19.94
N VAL A 232 -0.80 5.12 -19.48
CA VAL A 232 -1.76 4.33 -18.69
C VAL A 232 -1.67 4.72 -17.22
N GLN A 233 -0.44 4.86 -16.69
CA GLN A 233 -0.23 5.23 -15.30
C GLN A 233 -0.73 6.64 -14.98
N ASP A 234 -0.55 7.61 -15.88
CA ASP A 234 -1.01 8.99 -15.71
C ASP A 234 -2.54 9.09 -15.50
N LYS A 235 -3.29 8.04 -15.90
CA LYS A 235 -4.74 7.95 -15.69
C LYS A 235 -5.13 7.22 -14.40
N LEU A 236 -4.21 6.45 -13.84
CA LEU A 236 -4.42 5.55 -12.70
C LEU A 236 -3.93 6.18 -11.40
N THR A 237 -2.71 6.69 -11.45
CA THR A 237 -1.97 7.24 -10.32
C THR A 237 -1.43 8.61 -10.70
N HIS A 238 -1.28 9.48 -9.70
CA HIS A 238 -0.65 10.80 -9.91
C HIS A 238 0.89 10.73 -9.85
N GLN A 239 1.44 9.53 -9.69
CA GLN A 239 2.86 9.20 -9.72
C GLN A 239 3.08 8.02 -10.64
N GLN A 240 4.21 7.99 -11.35
CA GLN A 240 4.63 6.84 -12.13
C GLN A 240 5.35 5.83 -11.24
N PHE A 241 5.22 4.55 -11.59
CA PHE A 241 5.79 3.45 -10.84
C PHE A 241 6.31 2.34 -11.75
N GLU A 242 7.29 1.60 -11.26
CA GLU A 242 7.71 0.35 -11.87
C GLU A 242 7.02 -0.82 -11.18
N ILE A 243 6.61 -1.82 -11.96
CA ILE A 243 6.08 -3.09 -11.45
C ILE A 243 6.89 -4.25 -12.01
N ARG A 244 7.39 -5.14 -11.15
CA ARG A 244 8.18 -6.30 -11.56
C ARG A 244 7.74 -7.56 -10.82
N ALA A 245 7.86 -8.71 -11.48
CA ALA A 245 7.57 -9.99 -10.85
C ALA A 245 8.60 -10.24 -9.74
N LEU A 246 8.12 -10.54 -8.54
CA LEU A 246 8.92 -11.07 -7.45
C LEU A 246 9.03 -12.61 -7.57
N GLY A 247 7.99 -13.24 -8.11
CA GLY A 247 7.90 -14.68 -8.37
C GLY A 247 6.96 -15.39 -7.39
N ASP A 248 6.89 -16.72 -7.52
CA ASP A 248 6.03 -17.56 -6.68
C ASP A 248 6.67 -17.79 -5.31
N HIS A 249 5.90 -17.56 -4.25
CA HIS A 249 6.34 -17.71 -2.87
C HIS A 249 5.42 -18.66 -2.10
N ASP A 250 6.03 -19.61 -1.39
CA ASP A 250 5.33 -20.48 -0.44
C ASP A 250 5.21 -19.79 0.92
N PHE A 251 4.00 -19.77 1.47
CA PHE A 251 3.74 -19.23 2.80
C PHE A 251 3.18 -20.30 3.73
N ARG A 252 3.62 -20.27 4.99
CA ARG A 252 3.11 -21.18 6.01
C ARG A 252 1.61 -20.96 6.19
N GLY A 253 0.83 -22.03 6.02
CA GLY A 253 -0.62 -22.03 6.20
C GLY A 253 -1.42 -21.62 4.95
N LEU A 254 -0.76 -21.28 3.85
CA LEU A 254 -1.41 -21.18 2.54
C LEU A 254 -1.26 -22.50 1.79
N LYS A 255 -2.30 -22.89 1.03
CA LYS A 255 -2.37 -24.19 0.35
C LYS A 255 -1.52 -24.25 -0.92
N HIS A 256 -1.31 -23.10 -1.56
CA HIS A 256 -0.63 -22.99 -2.84
C HIS A 256 0.39 -21.85 -2.79
N PRO A 257 1.45 -21.90 -3.61
CA PRO A 257 2.33 -20.77 -3.82
C PRO A 257 1.53 -19.55 -4.32
N GLU A 258 1.94 -18.36 -3.89
CA GLU A 258 1.31 -17.10 -4.28
C GLU A 258 2.25 -16.34 -5.23
N SER A 259 1.76 -15.97 -6.41
CA SER A 259 2.52 -15.18 -7.39
C SER A 259 2.55 -13.71 -6.96
N LEU A 260 3.74 -13.21 -6.65
CA LEU A 260 3.95 -11.87 -6.12
C LEU A 260 4.67 -10.95 -7.09
N TYR A 261 4.38 -9.66 -6.95
CA TYR A 261 5.00 -8.55 -7.67
C TYR A 261 5.47 -7.52 -6.67
N PHE A 262 6.43 -6.70 -7.06
CA PHE A 262 6.75 -5.49 -6.32
C PHE A 262 6.50 -4.26 -7.18
N ILE A 263 6.07 -3.20 -6.50
CA ILE A 263 5.84 -1.87 -7.03
C ILE A 263 6.83 -0.91 -6.37
N VAL A 264 7.37 0.04 -7.13
CA VAL A 264 8.24 1.10 -6.63
C VAL A 264 7.95 2.41 -7.39
N PRO A 265 7.84 3.57 -6.71
CA PRO A 265 7.79 4.85 -7.40
C PRO A 265 8.99 5.00 -8.33
N ARG A 266 8.80 5.53 -9.55
CA ARG A 266 9.90 5.68 -10.52
C ARG A 266 10.98 6.63 -9.99
N SER A 267 10.58 7.64 -9.21
CA SER A 267 11.47 8.52 -8.44
C SER A 267 12.42 7.78 -7.48
N LEU A 268 12.10 6.53 -7.12
CA LEU A 268 12.81 5.70 -6.15
C LEU A 268 13.28 4.38 -6.75
N GLU A 269 13.39 4.30 -8.08
CA GLU A 269 13.81 3.07 -8.78
C GLU A 269 15.21 2.59 -8.38
N GLY A 270 16.09 3.48 -7.93
CA GLY A 270 17.41 3.11 -7.39
C GLY A 270 17.35 2.19 -6.16
N ARG A 271 16.17 2.06 -5.50
CA ARG A 271 15.95 1.05 -4.45
C ARG A 271 15.95 -0.38 -4.98
N VAL A 272 15.72 -0.59 -6.28
CA VAL A 272 15.71 -1.93 -6.87
C VAL A 272 17.09 -2.59 -6.78
N ASP A 273 18.15 -1.83 -7.03
CA ASP A 273 19.53 -2.31 -6.89
C ASP A 273 19.85 -2.65 -5.44
N HIS A 274 19.33 -1.85 -4.49
CA HIS A 274 19.44 -2.14 -3.07
C HIS A 274 18.83 -3.52 -2.72
N TRP A 275 17.65 -3.86 -3.24
CA TRP A 275 17.03 -5.16 -2.97
C TRP A 275 17.79 -6.33 -3.61
N HIS A 276 18.40 -6.12 -4.78
CA HIS A 276 19.25 -7.14 -5.40
C HIS A 276 20.49 -7.45 -4.56
N GLN A 277 21.07 -6.46 -3.87
CA GLN A 277 22.21 -6.63 -2.98
C GLN A 277 21.85 -7.32 -1.64
N VAL A 278 20.59 -7.21 -1.21
CA VAL A 278 20.10 -7.76 0.08
C VAL A 278 19.72 -9.25 0.00
N LYS A 279 19.78 -9.91 -1.17
CA LYS A 279 19.46 -11.34 -1.37
C LYS A 279 20.47 -12.31 -0.70
N HIS A 280 20.59 -12.27 0.62
CA HIS A 280 21.11 -13.33 1.48
C HIS A 280 20.48 -13.23 2.88
N VAL A 281 19.18 -13.44 3.00
CA VAL A 281 18.57 -13.76 4.31
C VAL A 281 17.96 -15.16 4.23
N SER A 282 18.71 -16.11 4.78
CA SER A 282 18.31 -17.50 4.99
C SER A 282 17.14 -17.55 5.98
N GLY A 283 15.93 -17.79 5.49
CA GLY A 283 14.75 -17.95 6.35
C GLY A 283 13.45 -18.28 5.61
N VAL A 284 13.32 -17.83 4.36
CA VAL A 284 12.25 -18.23 3.45
C VAL A 284 12.90 -19.05 2.34
N LYS A 285 12.58 -20.34 2.23
CA LYS A 285 12.95 -21.15 1.06
C LYS A 285 12.10 -20.66 -0.12
N GLY A 286 12.46 -19.52 -0.69
CA GLY A 286 12.02 -19.12 -2.01
C GLY A 286 12.65 -20.09 -3.00
N ASN A 287 11.97 -21.19 -3.30
CA ASN A 287 12.32 -21.99 -4.47
C ASN A 287 11.95 -21.15 -5.70
N ILE A 288 12.87 -20.30 -6.13
CA ILE A 288 12.83 -19.70 -7.47
C ILE A 288 12.95 -20.89 -8.42
N ARG A 289 11.81 -21.43 -8.89
CA ARG A 289 11.79 -22.27 -10.09
C ARG A 289 12.11 -21.34 -11.25
N SER A 290 13.39 -21.12 -11.51
CA SER A 290 13.84 -20.63 -12.80
C SER A 290 13.36 -21.63 -13.84
N LYS A 291 12.32 -21.28 -14.60
CA LYS A 291 12.06 -21.96 -15.88
C LYS A 291 13.22 -21.59 -16.79
N GLY A 292 14.24 -22.42 -16.81
CA GLY A 292 15.31 -22.40 -17.81
C GLY A 292 15.00 -23.41 -18.90
N GLY A 293 15.25 -23.01 -20.15
CA GLY A 293 15.26 -23.87 -21.33
C GLY A 293 13.95 -23.90 -22.09
#